data_AF-X1S625-F1
#
_entry.id   AF-X1S625-F1
#
_cell.length_a   1.000
_cell.length_b   1.000
_cell.length_c   1.000
_cell.angle_alpha   90.00
_cell.angle_beta   90.00
_cell.angle_gamma   90.00
#
_symmetry.space_group_name_H-M   'P 1'
#
loop_
_entity.id
_entity.type
_entity.pdbx_description
1 polymer ?
#
loop_
_entity_poly.entity_id
_entity_poly.type
_entity_poly.pdbx_seq_one_letter_code
_entity_poly.pdbx_strand_id
1 'polypeptide(L)'
;EVIAKHGVKLFALAQQYGVGLHYEASVGGGIPLIAPFQYNLVANKISGIYAIINGTTNYILTRMAREGTDFPSALKRAQELGYAEADP
;
A
#
# COMPACT_ATOMS: atom_id res chain seq x y z
N GLU A 1 -7.33 -2.46 5.90
CA GLU A 1 -8.64 -1.97 6.40
C GLU A 1 -8.61 -1.47 7.86
N VAL A 2 -8.15 -2.27 8.82
CA VAL A 2 -8.17 -1.93 10.27
C VAL A 2 -7.43 -0.63 10.61
N ILE A 3 -6.14 -0.50 10.24
CA ILE A 3 -5.35 0.71 10.56
C ILE A 3 -5.96 1.95 9.90
N ALA A 4 -6.43 1.84 8.65
CA ALA A 4 -7.04 2.96 7.94
C ALA A 4 -8.36 3.43 8.59
N LYS A 5 -9.20 2.50 9.06
CA LYS A 5 -10.51 2.83 9.65
C LYS A 5 -10.45 3.16 11.14
N HIS A 6 -9.52 2.57 11.88
CA HIS A 6 -9.50 2.58 13.35
C HIS A 6 -8.18 3.02 13.96
N GLY A 7 -7.20 3.45 13.16
CA GLY A 7 -5.85 3.77 13.60
C GLY A 7 -5.80 4.77 14.76
N VAL A 8 -6.56 5.87 14.69
CA VAL A 8 -6.61 6.89 15.75
C VAL A 8 -6.94 6.28 17.12
N LYS A 9 -7.98 5.43 17.19
CA LYS A 9 -8.38 4.77 18.43
C LYS A 9 -7.32 3.78 18.92
N LEU A 10 -6.71 3.03 18.00
CA LEU A 10 -5.69 2.03 18.33
C LEU A 10 -4.40 2.68 18.84
N PHE A 11 -3.96 3.81 18.25
CA PHE A 11 -2.80 4.55 18.74
C PHE A 11 -3.04 5.16 20.12
N ALA A 12 -4.23 5.74 20.36
CA ALA A 12 -4.58 6.25 21.69
C ALA A 12 -4.58 5.14 22.76
N LEU A 13 -5.09 3.96 22.41
CA LEU A 13 -5.06 2.80 23.31
C LEU A 13 -3.62 2.33 23.55
N ALA A 14 -2.80 2.20 22.51
CA ALA A 14 -1.40 1.83 22.65
C ALA A 14 -0.64 2.79 23.57
N GLN A 15 -0.91 4.10 23.46
CA GLN A 15 -0.36 5.13 24.34
C GLN A 15 -0.82 4.95 25.80
N GLN A 16 -2.11 4.68 26.05
CA GLN A 16 -2.64 4.45 27.39
C GLN A 16 -1.94 3.30 28.11
N TYR A 17 -1.59 2.23 27.37
CA TYR A 17 -0.91 1.05 27.92
C TYR A 17 0.61 1.12 27.81
N GLY A 18 1.18 2.20 27.27
CA GLY A 18 2.62 2.37 27.11
C GLY A 18 3.28 1.36 26.15
N VAL A 19 2.55 0.88 25.15
CA VAL A 19 3.02 -0.11 24.16
C VAL A 19 3.14 0.49 22.75
N GLY A 20 3.96 -0.14 21.92
CA GLY A 20 4.11 0.23 20.51
C GLY A 20 3.04 -0.41 19.62
N LEU A 21 2.54 0.35 18.64
CA LEU A 21 1.71 -0.17 17.54
C LEU A 21 2.44 0.04 16.21
N HIS A 22 2.99 -1.06 15.67
CA HIS A 22 3.74 -1.04 14.41
C HIS A 22 2.87 -1.54 13.25
N TYR A 23 3.01 -0.90 12.09
CA TYR A 23 2.14 -1.15 10.93
C TYR A 23 2.88 -0.99 9.58
N GLU A 24 4.20 -1.14 9.57
CA GLU A 24 5.05 -0.97 8.37
C GLU A 24 4.53 -1.80 7.18
N ALA A 25 4.34 -3.09 7.36
CA ALA A 25 3.87 -4.01 6.31
C ALA A 25 2.45 -3.74 5.80
N SER A 26 1.71 -2.80 6.40
CA SER A 26 0.37 -2.44 5.94
C SER A 26 0.38 -1.63 4.64
N VAL A 27 1.52 -1.07 4.24
CA VAL A 27 1.69 -0.27 3.01
C VAL A 27 3.04 -0.58 2.38
N GLY A 28 3.09 -0.70 1.06
CA GLY A 28 4.36 -0.92 0.34
C GLY A 28 5.00 -2.31 0.52
N GLY A 29 4.36 -3.21 1.28
CA GLY A 29 4.85 -4.58 1.48
C GLY A 29 6.21 -4.59 2.20
N GLY A 30 7.26 -4.97 1.48
CA GLY A 30 8.64 -5.00 2.01
C GLY A 30 9.39 -3.68 1.91
N ILE A 31 8.81 -2.64 1.30
CA ILE A 31 9.43 -1.32 1.18
C ILE A 31 9.27 -0.59 2.53
N PRO A 32 10.35 -0.10 3.16
CA PRO A 32 10.24 0.70 4.37
C PRO A 32 9.62 2.07 3.99
N LEU A 33 8.36 2.29 4.37
CA LEU A 33 7.63 3.53 4.09
C LEU A 33 7.35 4.30 5.38
N ILE A 34 6.85 3.64 6.42
CA ILE A 34 6.44 4.28 7.68
C ILE A 34 7.65 4.69 8.51
N ALA A 35 8.63 3.79 8.72
CA ALA A 35 9.79 4.06 9.55
C ALA A 35 10.61 5.29 9.08
N PRO A 36 10.88 5.49 7.77
CA PRO A 36 11.53 6.71 7.31
C PRO A 36 10.80 7.99 7.71
N PHE A 37 9.47 8.03 7.64
CA PHE A 37 8.69 9.19 8.06
C PHE A 37 8.72 9.38 9.58
N GLN A 38 8.72 8.30 10.36
CA GLN A 38 8.68 8.36 11.82
C GLN A 38 10.03 8.66 12.47
N TYR A 39 11.15 8.30 11.83
CA TYR A 39 12.47 8.36 12.47
C TYR A 39 13.50 9.17 11.67
N ASN A 40 13.52 9.04 10.34
CA ASN A 40 14.60 9.61 9.52
C ASN A 40 14.26 11.01 8.98
N LEU A 41 12.99 11.25 8.67
CA LEU A 41 12.52 12.47 8.01
C LEU A 41 11.82 13.45 8.97
N VAL A 42 11.87 13.22 10.28
CA VAL A 42 11.15 14.01 11.30
C VAL A 42 11.50 15.51 11.29
N ALA A 43 12.69 15.88 10.84
CA ALA A 43 13.14 17.27 10.72
C ALA A 43 12.69 17.94 9.41
N ASN A 44 12.11 17.20 8.47
CA ASN A 44 11.73 17.71 7.15
C ASN A 44 10.24 18.06 7.11
N LYS A 45 9.92 19.12 6.35
CA LYS A 45 8.53 19.43 5.99
C LYS A 45 8.21 18.78 4.65
N ILE A 46 7.45 17.70 4.68
CA ILE A 46 7.02 16.99 3.47
C ILE A 46 5.88 17.76 2.81
N SER A 47 6.06 18.16 1.56
CA SER A 47 5.08 18.92 0.78
C SER A 47 4.13 18.03 -0.03
N GLY A 48 4.50 16.77 -0.28
CA GLY A 48 3.68 15.82 -1.02
C GLY A 48 4.31 14.44 -1.08
N ILE A 49 3.47 13.43 -1.34
CA ILE A 49 3.85 12.04 -1.51
C ILE A 49 3.17 11.53 -2.78
N TYR A 50 3.95 10.97 -3.70
CA TYR A 50 3.47 10.35 -4.93
C TYR A 50 3.97 8.92 -4.98
N ALA A 51 3.07 7.96 -5.11
CA ALA A 51 3.43 6.55 -5.04
C ALA A 51 2.46 5.66 -5.81
N ILE A 52 3.01 4.57 -6.35
CA ILE A 52 2.24 3.42 -6.82
C ILE A 52 2.28 2.39 -5.69
N ILE A 53 1.15 2.21 -5.00
CA ILE A 53 1.06 1.38 -3.79
C ILE A 53 0.26 0.08 -3.99
N ASN A 54 -0.27 -0.15 -5.18
CA ASN A 54 -1.01 -1.36 -5.51
C ASN A 54 -0.37 -2.06 -6.73
N GLY A 55 0.16 -3.26 -6.49
CA GLY A 55 0.89 -4.02 -7.50
C GLY A 55 0.00 -4.55 -8.62
N THR A 56 -1.19 -5.04 -8.28
CA THR A 56 -2.15 -5.63 -9.23
C THR A 56 -2.62 -4.63 -10.27
N THR A 57 -3.10 -3.46 -9.84
CA THR A 57 -3.50 -2.37 -10.74
C THR A 57 -2.33 -1.88 -11.57
N ASN A 58 -1.14 -1.73 -10.98
CA ASN A 58 0.06 -1.31 -11.73
C ASN A 58 0.45 -2.33 -12.80
N TYR A 59 0.35 -3.63 -12.50
CA TYR A 59 0.59 -4.70 -13.46
C TYR A 59 -0.39 -4.60 -14.64
N ILE A 60 -1.69 -4.48 -14.35
CA ILE A 60 -2.75 -4.37 -15.37
C ILE A 60 -2.51 -3.16 -16.26
N LEU A 61 -2.29 -1.98 -15.69
CA LEU A 61 -2.05 -0.74 -16.45
C LEU A 61 -0.77 -0.82 -17.30
N THR A 62 0.30 -1.39 -16.74
CA THR A 62 1.57 -1.59 -17.47
C THR A 62 1.38 -2.49 -18.69
N ARG A 63 0.57 -3.56 -18.54
CA ARG A 63 0.25 -4.50 -19.62
C ARG A 63 -0.57 -3.85 -20.72
N MET A 64 -1.64 -3.16 -20.35
CA MET A 64 -2.47 -2.42 -21.31
C MET A 64 -1.63 -1.42 -22.11
N ALA A 65 -0.76 -0.67 -21.43
CA ALA A 65 0.09 0.34 -22.06
C ALA A 65 1.17 -0.25 -22.98
N ARG A 66 1.80 -1.38 -22.61
CA ARG A 66 2.91 -1.98 -23.37
C ARG A 66 2.44 -2.91 -24.49
N GLU A 67 1.39 -3.67 -24.25
CA GLU A 67 0.91 -4.72 -25.16
C GLU A 67 -0.30 -4.25 -25.98
N GLY A 68 -0.84 -3.05 -25.73
CA GLY A 68 -2.04 -2.55 -26.40
C GLY A 68 -3.30 -3.38 -26.09
N THR A 69 -3.29 -4.12 -24.97
CA THR A 69 -4.38 -5.00 -24.57
C THR A 69 -5.50 -4.22 -23.89
N ASP A 70 -6.73 -4.69 -24.04
CA ASP A 70 -7.88 -4.14 -23.35
C ASP A 70 -7.90 -4.57 -21.87
N PHE A 71 -8.65 -3.83 -21.06
CA PHE A 71 -8.73 -4.06 -19.62
C PHE A 71 -9.20 -5.49 -19.25
N PRO A 72 -10.27 -6.05 -19.87
CA PRO A 72 -10.70 -7.41 -19.55
C PRO A 72 -9.62 -8.48 -19.80
N SER A 73 -8.87 -8.37 -20.89
CA SER A 73 -7.80 -9.33 -21.19
C SER A 73 -6.63 -9.17 -20.21
N ALA A 74 -6.27 -7.94 -19.86
CA ALA A 74 -5.21 -7.67 -18.90
C ALA A 74 -5.58 -8.15 -17.48
N LEU A 75 -6.82 -7.94 -17.04
CA LEU A 75 -7.34 -8.44 -15.76
C LEU A 75 -7.34 -9.96 -15.73
N LYS A 76 -7.88 -10.62 -16.77
CA LYS A 76 -7.90 -12.08 -16.86
C LYS A 76 -6.48 -12.66 -16.74
N ARG A 77 -5.50 -12.04 -17.41
CA ARG A 77 -4.11 -12.50 -17.26
C ARG A 77 -3.58 -12.30 -15.83
N ALA A 78 -3.87 -11.16 -15.22
CA ALA A 78 -3.47 -10.89 -13.84
C ALA A 78 -4.01 -11.97 -12.89
N GLN A 79 -5.25 -12.43 -13.09
CA GLN A 79 -5.85 -13.54 -12.34
C GLN A 79 -5.15 -14.88 -12.62
N GLU A 80 -4.91 -15.22 -13.90
CA GLU A 80 -4.20 -16.46 -14.28
C GLU A 80 -2.79 -16.57 -13.67
N LEU A 81 -2.11 -15.43 -13.49
CA LEU A 81 -0.78 -15.35 -12.90
C LEU A 81 -0.80 -15.21 -11.36
N GLY A 82 -1.98 -15.13 -10.75
CA GLY A 82 -2.13 -14.94 -9.31
C GLY A 82 -1.80 -13.54 -8.80
N TYR A 83 -1.73 -12.54 -9.69
CA TYR A 83 -1.59 -11.13 -9.28
C TYR A 83 -2.92 -10.51 -8.84
N ALA A 84 -4.05 -11.00 -9.35
CA ALA A 84 -5.40 -10.55 -8.99
C ALA A 84 -6.20 -11.72 -8.42
N GLU A 85 -7.04 -11.45 -7.42
CA GLU A 85 -7.96 -12.43 -6.85
C GLU A 85 -9.22 -12.61 -7.73
N ALA A 86 -10.08 -13.57 -7.38
CA ALA A 86 -11.30 -13.87 -8.12
C ALA A 86 -12.34 -12.72 -8.04
N ASP A 87 -12.35 -11.99 -6.93
CA ASP A 87 -13.10 -10.74 -6.73
C ASP A 87 -12.07 -9.59 -6.59
N PRO A 88 -11.68 -8.96 -7.71
CA PRO A 88 -10.56 -8.01 -7.76
C PRO A 88 -10.91 -6.57 -7.33
#